data_AF-A0A0F9MJR1-F1
#
_entry.id   AF-A0A0F9MJR1-F1
#
_cell.length_a   1.000
_cell.length_b   1.000
_cell.length_c   1.000
_cell.angle_alpha   90.00
_cell.angle_beta   90.00
_cell.angle_gamma   90.00
#
_symmetry.space_group_name_H-M   'P 1'
#
loop_
_entity.id
_entity.type
_entity.pdbx_description
1 polymer ?
#
loop_
_entity_poly.entity_id
_entity_poly.type
_entity_poly.pdbx_seq_one_letter_code
_entity_poly.pdbx_strand_id
1 'polypeptide(L)' 'MKTSGVSRRNGMEYIPFMEADPDPDRVIVSMVEHKGRLYCATQKGIYILKDGEFSHVKMEEYKGEVNEVHDR' A
#
# COMPACT_ATOMS: atom_id res chain seq x y z
N MET A 1 -0.06 11.96 22.76
CA MET A 1 0.62 10.94 21.95
C MET A 1 -0.06 10.91 20.58
N LYS A 2 0.59 11.45 19.53
CA LYS A 2 0.00 11.49 18.19
C LYS A 2 0.20 10.13 17.53
N THR A 3 -0.81 9.28 17.56
CA THR A 3 -0.85 8.03 16.78
C THR A 3 -1.45 8.33 15.42
N SER A 4 -0.68 8.99 14.56
CA SER A 4 -1.13 9.42 13.23
C SER A 4 -0.58 8.49 12.14
N GLY A 5 -0.82 7.18 12.23
CA GLY A 5 -0.31 6.26 11.21
C GLY A 5 -0.46 4.77 11.53
N VAL A 6 0.11 3.93 10.66
CA VAL A 6 0.18 2.48 10.86
C VAL A 6 1.31 2.13 11.81
N SER A 7 1.04 1.18 12.70
CA SER A 7 2.01 0.68 13.68
C SER A 7 2.05 -0.84 13.66
N ARG A 8 3.25 -1.41 13.80
CA ARG A 8 3.43 -2.85 14.04
C ARG A 8 3.23 -3.09 15.53
N ARG A 9 2.35 -4.01 15.89
CA ARG A 9 2.29 -4.51 17.26
C ARG A 9 3.27 -5.67 17.43
N ASN A 10 4.22 -5.52 18.36
CA ASN A 10 5.11 -6.60 18.78
C ASN A 10 4.84 -6.92 20.26
N GLY A 11 3.93 -7.85 20.52
CA GLY A 11 3.49 -8.17 21.88
C GLY A 11 2.76 -7.00 22.54
N MET A 12 3.44 -6.30 23.45
CA MET A 12 2.90 -5.15 24.19
C MET A 12 3.24 -3.79 23.56
N GLU A 13 4.17 -3.74 22.62
CA GLU A 13 4.65 -2.49 22.03
C GLU A 13 3.96 -2.20 20.69
N TYR A 14 3.68 -0.93 20.43
CA TYR A 14 3.29 -0.41 19.12
C TYR A 14 4.46 0.36 18.52
N ILE A 15 5.03 -0.17 17.45
CA ILE A 15 6.15 0.43 16.72
C ILE A 15 5.56 1.23 15.55
N PRO A 16 5.54 2.57 15.58
CA PRO A 16 5.05 3.37 14.47
C PRO A 16 5.94 3.18 13.24
N PHE A 17 5.36 2.95 12.07
CA PHE A 17 6.13 2.88 10.82
C PHE A 17 6.46 4.27 10.23
N MET A 18 5.84 5.33 10.75
CA MET A 18 5.80 6.67 10.16
C MET A 18 6.54 7.76 10.95
N GLU A 19 7.39 7.42 11.93
CA GLU A 19 8.13 8.47 12.67
C GLU A 19 8.95 9.41 11.77
N ALA A 20 9.23 9.02 10.52
CA ALA A 20 9.97 9.80 9.54
C ALA A 20 9.19 10.09 8.24
N ASP A 21 7.87 9.90 8.18
CA ASP A 21 7.11 10.20 6.96
C ASP A 21 6.51 11.61 7.04
N PRO A 22 7.13 12.63 6.41
CA PRO A 22 6.63 14.01 6.46
C PRO A 22 5.40 14.22 5.59
N ASP A 23 4.89 13.18 4.91
CA ASP A 23 3.74 13.27 4.01
C ASP A 23 2.43 12.92 4.76
N PRO A 24 1.66 13.94 5.23
CA PRO A 24 0.44 13.73 5.99
C PRO A 24 -0.69 13.06 5.18
N ASP A 25 -0.56 12.94 3.87
CA ASP A 25 -1.60 12.37 2.99
C ASP A 25 -1.49 10.85 2.83
N ARG A 26 -0.47 10.21 3.43
CA ARG A 26 -0.32 8.73 3.40
C ARG A 26 -1.24 8.06 4.43
N VAL A 27 -2.54 8.39 4.39
CA VAL A 27 -3.57 7.69 5.18
C VAL A 27 -3.81 6.31 4.56
N ILE A 28 -3.60 5.25 5.36
CA ILE A 28 -3.91 3.87 4.95
C ILE A 28 -5.40 3.63 5.18
N VAL A 29 -6.13 3.36 4.11
CA VAL A 29 -7.59 3.15 4.13
C VAL A 29 -7.96 1.66 4.17
N SER A 30 -7.09 0.78 3.68
CA SER A 30 -7.26 -0.66 3.78
C SER A 30 -5.92 -1.39 3.72
N MET A 31 -5.89 -2.60 4.27
CA MET A 31 -4.72 -3.47 4.24
C MET A 31 -5.13 -4.91 3.92
N VAL A 32 -4.31 -5.61 3.16
CA VAL A 32 -4.46 -7.04 2.90
C VAL A 32 -3.09 -7.71 2.84
N GLU A 33 -2.97 -8.89 3.43
CA GLU A 33 -1.78 -9.72 3.29
C GLU A 33 -1.98 -10.73 2.15
N HIS A 34 -0.98 -10.86 1.28
CA HIS A 34 -0.93 -11.93 0.28
C HIS A 34 0.51 -12.37 0.02
N LYS A 35 0.80 -13.67 0.17
CA LYS A 35 2.13 -14.28 -0.09
C LYS A 35 3.27 -13.54 0.65
N GLY A 36 3.07 -13.28 1.95
CA GLY A 36 4.07 -12.62 2.81
C GLY A 36 4.33 -11.15 2.47
N ARG A 37 3.43 -10.51 1.72
CA ARG A 37 3.46 -9.07 1.43
C ARG A 37 2.22 -8.43 2.02
N LEU A 38 2.40 -7.30 2.68
CA LEU A 38 1.28 -6.49 3.15
C LEU A 38 1.03 -5.36 2.14
N TYR A 39 -0.14 -5.36 1.54
CA TYR A 39 -0.59 -4.35 0.60
C TYR A 39 -1.40 -3.32 1.39
N CYS A 40 -1.01 -2.04 1.26
CA CYS A 40 -1.63 -0.92 1.93
C CYS A 40 -2.23 0.01 0.87
N ALA A 41 -3.55 0.11 0.81
CA ALA A 41 -4.20 1.12 -0.02
C ALA A 41 -4.14 2.47 0.69
N THR A 42 -3.74 3.50 -0.04
CA THR A 42 -3.67 4.88 0.42
C THR A 42 -4.39 5.80 -0.57
N GLN A 43 -4.61 7.05 -0.18
CA GLN A 43 -5.14 8.06 -1.09
C GLN A 43 -4.21 8.36 -2.29
N LYS A 44 -2.92 8.00 -2.20
CA LYS A 44 -1.90 8.21 -3.22
C LYS A 44 -1.58 6.95 -4.04
N GLY A 45 -2.34 5.87 -3.87
CA GLY A 45 -2.10 4.58 -4.54
C GLY A 45 -1.80 3.45 -3.57
N ILE A 46 -1.30 2.33 -4.10
CA ILE A 46 -1.03 1.11 -3.32
C ILE A 46 0.46 1.05 -2.98
N TYR A 47 0.76 0.81 -1.70
CA TYR A 47 2.09 0.51 -1.22
C TYR A 47 2.20 -0.95 -0.82
N ILE A 48 3.36 -1.57 -1.05
CA ILE A 48 3.66 -2.93 -0.63
C ILE A 48 4.74 -2.86 0.44
N LEU A 49 4.44 -3.39 1.63
CA LEU A 49 5.42 -3.69 2.67
C LEU A 49 5.92 -5.13 2.51
N LYS A 50 7.21 -5.30 2.28
CA LYS A 50 7.90 -6.59 2.18
C LYS A 50 9.25 -6.46 2.86
N ASP A 51 9.62 -7.43 3.69
CA ASP A 51 10.92 -7.46 4.39
C ASP A 51 11.22 -6.19 5.21
N GLY A 52 10.18 -5.49 5.70
CA GLY A 52 10.30 -4.26 6.48
C GLY A 52 10.35 -2.97 5.64
N GLU A 53 10.34 -3.07 4.31
CA GLU A 53 10.46 -1.92 3.41
C GLU A 53 9.17 -1.67 2.61
N PHE A 54 8.81 -0.39 2.44
CA PHE A 54 7.69 0.04 1.61
C PHE A 54 8.13 0.34 0.17
N SER A 55 7.33 -0.12 -0.79
CA SER A 55 7.47 0.23 -2.22
C SER A 55 6.13 0.68 -2.79
N HIS A 56 6.14 1.72 -3.63
CA HIS A 56 4.92 2.20 -4.30
C HIS A 56 4.65 1.35 -5.55
N VAL A 57 3.44 0.81 -5.68
CA VAL A 57 3.01 0.10 -6.88
C VAL A 57 2.88 1.10 -8.01
N LYS A 58 3.78 0.99 -9.00
CA LYS A 58 3.64 1.73 -10.25
C LYS A 58 2.64 0.99 -11.12
N MET A 59 1.53 1.64 -11.43
CA MET A 59 0.65 1.16 -12.49
C MET A 59 1.33 1.51 -13.81
N GLU A 60 1.70 0.50 -14.59
CA GLU A 60 2.00 0.73 -16.00
C GLU A 60 0.68 0.89 -16.75
N GLU A 61 0.60 1.90 -17.61
CA GLU A 61 -0.56 2.05 -18.49
C GLU A 61 -0.67 0.81 -19.38
N TYR A 62 -1.74 0.05 -19.21
CA TYR A 62 -2.06 -1.06 -20.10
C TYR A 62 -2.47 -0.52 -21.47
N LYS A 63 -1.55 -0.57 -22.44
CA LYS A 63 -1.79 -0.21 -23.85
C LYS A 63 -2.30 -1.40 -24.66
N GLY A 64 -3.24 -2.17 -24.10
CA GLY A 64 -3.83 -3.27 -24.85
C GLY A 64 -4.69 -2.76 -26.01
N GLU A 65 -4.50 -3.32 -27.19
CA GLU A 65 -5.37 -3.08 -28.35
C GLU A 65 -6.75 -3.67 -28.07
N VAL A 66 -7.79 -2.84 -28.19
CA VAL A 66 -9.18 -3.29 -28.11
C VAL A 66 -9.48 -4.01 -29.41
N ASN A 67 -9.40 -5.34 -29.40
CA ASN A 67 -9.90 -6.14 -30.52
C ASN A 67 -11.42 -6.20 -30.42
N GLU A 68 -12.11 -5.49 -31.32
CA GLU A 68 -13.56 -5.62 -31.49
C GLU A 68 -13.88 -7.06 -31.93
N VAL A 69 -14.47 -7.83 -31.02
CA VAL A 69 -14.99 -9.15 -31.32
C VAL A 69 -16.30 -8.95 -32.07
N HIS A 70 -16.27 -9.12 -33.40
CA HIS A 70 -17.50 -9.22 -34.19
C HIS A 70 -18.06 -10.64 -34.01
N ASP A 71 -19.21 -10.73 -33.35
CA ASP A 71 -20.02 -11.94 -33.28
C ASP A 71 -20.48 -12.33 -34.71
N ARG A 72 -20.35 -13.61 -35.08
CA ARG A 72 -20.76 -14.14 -36.38
C ARG A 72 -22.05 -14.92 -36.28
#